data_AF-Q973B0-F1
#
_entry.id   AF-Q973B0-F1
#
_cell.length_a   1.000
_cell.length_b   1.000
_cell.length_c   1.000
_cell.angle_alpha   90.00
_cell.angle_beta   90.00
_cell.angle_gamma   90.00
#
_symmetry.space_group_name_H-M   'P 1'
#
loop_
_entity.id
_entity.type
_entity.pdbx_description
1 polymer ?
#
loop_
_entity_poly.entity_id
_entity_poly.type
_entity_poly.pdbx_seq_one_letter_code
_entity_poly.pdbx_strand_id
1 'polypeptide(L)'
;MREFYLFSLVRDIMIKTLQKASQNFCFVYKFETLSPFTAIGSSGSLFLKGTVRKDRALIYSNFKRKVSFSLKEGKILVGKEEEYSPFDFSFQDKLVEKMCYWEKEALCVTHRNKVKVKIIDGKNVLSSLSEDIKNQLSLTLFNYFKREVGYTFDKPITLYKIIISNEKVYLQFVSNWSFWYVNIEEFAKKDYSLIPLIRLSKEIKETLNR
;
A
#
# COMPACT_ATOMS: atom_id res chain seq x y z
N MET A 1 -10.84 -10.18 31.45
CA MET A 1 -11.75 -9.31 30.65
C MET A 1 -11.04 -8.10 30.04
N ARG A 2 -10.28 -7.30 30.81
CA ARG A 2 -9.57 -6.09 30.31
C ARG A 2 -8.48 -6.37 29.24
N GLU A 3 -7.66 -7.41 29.42
CA GLU A 3 -6.64 -7.80 28.44
C GLU A 3 -7.24 -8.22 27.09
N PHE A 4 -8.37 -8.93 27.11
CA PHE A 4 -9.08 -9.33 25.89
C PHE A 4 -9.61 -8.12 25.11
N TYR A 5 -10.15 -7.12 25.81
CA TYR A 5 -10.60 -5.88 25.18
C TYR A 5 -9.44 -5.13 24.51
N LEU A 6 -8.34 -4.92 25.24
CA LEU A 6 -7.14 -4.28 24.69
C LEU A 6 -6.56 -5.07 23.52
N PHE A 7 -6.60 -6.40 23.58
CA PHE A 7 -6.11 -7.24 22.51
C PHE A 7 -6.99 -7.16 21.27
N SER A 8 -8.32 -7.11 21.42
CA SER A 8 -9.24 -6.85 20.31
C SER A 8 -8.88 -5.53 19.62
N LEU A 9 -8.65 -4.46 20.40
CA LEU A 9 -8.27 -3.16 19.87
C LEU A 9 -6.92 -3.20 19.13
N VAL A 10 -5.92 -3.92 19.67
CA VAL A 10 -4.65 -4.16 18.99
C VAL A 10 -4.88 -4.83 17.63
N ARG A 11 -5.71 -5.87 17.57
CA ARG A 11 -6.01 -6.60 16.33
C ARG A 11 -6.66 -5.67 15.31
N ASP A 12 -7.64 -4.87 15.72
CA ASP A 12 -8.38 -3.98 14.83
C ASP A 12 -7.47 -2.90 14.23
N ILE A 13 -6.65 -2.25 15.06
CA ILE A 13 -5.67 -1.26 14.58
C ILE A 13 -4.70 -1.92 13.60
N MET A 14 -4.13 -3.08 13.95
CA MET A 14 -3.18 -3.78 13.10
C MET A 14 -3.81 -4.19 11.75
N ILE A 15 -5.01 -4.75 11.75
CA ILE A 15 -5.69 -5.18 10.52
C ILE A 15 -5.99 -3.96 9.64
N LYS A 16 -6.53 -2.88 10.20
CA LYS A 16 -6.78 -1.64 9.46
C LYS A 16 -5.50 -1.05 8.88
N THR A 17 -4.41 -1.01 9.66
CA THR A 17 -3.10 -0.57 9.16
C THR A 17 -2.61 -1.46 8.01
N LEU A 18 -2.72 -2.78 8.14
CA LEU A 18 -2.29 -3.72 7.11
C LEU A 18 -3.14 -3.61 5.84
N GLN A 19 -4.46 -3.45 5.97
CA GLN A 19 -5.37 -3.23 4.84
C GLN A 19 -5.03 -1.93 4.11
N LYS A 20 -4.84 -0.83 4.86
CA LYS A 20 -4.44 0.46 4.29
C LYS A 20 -3.09 0.36 3.57
N ALA A 21 -2.08 -0.21 4.23
CA ALA A 21 -0.76 -0.40 3.63
C ALA A 21 -0.81 -1.36 2.42
N SER A 22 -1.65 -2.39 2.46
CA SER A 22 -1.75 -3.42 1.42
C SER A 22 -2.19 -2.88 0.08
N GLN A 23 -2.87 -1.74 0.03
CA GLN A 23 -3.13 -1.06 -1.24
C GLN A 23 -1.80 -0.90 -1.99
N ASN A 24 -0.75 -0.39 -1.34
CA ASN A 24 0.56 -0.27 -1.98
C ASN A 24 1.27 -1.60 -2.28
N PHE A 25 0.76 -2.72 -1.78
CA PHE A 25 1.32 -4.05 -1.97
C PHE A 25 0.32 -5.00 -2.66
N CYS A 26 -0.52 -4.44 -3.55
CA CYS A 26 -1.45 -5.19 -4.40
C CYS A 26 -2.45 -6.02 -3.60
N PHE A 27 -2.94 -5.43 -2.51
CA PHE A 27 -3.93 -5.96 -1.59
C PHE A 27 -3.50 -7.27 -0.91
N VAL A 28 -2.19 -7.53 -0.86
CA VAL A 28 -1.61 -8.69 -0.17
C VAL A 28 -1.15 -8.28 1.22
N TYR A 29 -1.75 -8.88 2.25
CA TYR A 29 -1.26 -8.82 3.62
C TYR A 29 -1.45 -10.17 4.33
N LYS A 30 -0.76 -10.32 5.46
CA LYS A 30 -0.89 -11.47 6.36
C LYS A 30 -1.12 -10.97 7.78
N PHE A 31 -1.92 -11.71 8.53
CA PHE A 31 -2.17 -11.45 9.93
C PHE A 31 -2.30 -12.78 10.68
N GLU A 32 -1.66 -12.89 11.83
CA GLU A 32 -1.66 -14.10 12.64
C GLU A 32 -1.65 -13.76 14.13
N THR A 33 -2.32 -14.58 14.93
CA THR A 33 -2.29 -14.52 16.41
C THR A 33 -1.43 -15.66 16.92
N LEU A 34 -0.31 -15.35 17.59
CA LEU A 34 0.69 -16.33 18.02
C LEU A 34 0.47 -16.85 19.44
N SER A 35 -0.19 -16.05 20.29
CA SER A 35 -0.49 -16.35 21.68
C SER A 35 -1.72 -15.52 22.09
N PRO A 36 -2.37 -15.77 23.25
CA PRO A 36 -3.66 -15.15 23.55
C PRO A 36 -3.63 -13.61 23.53
N PHE A 37 -2.44 -13.01 23.66
CA PHE A 37 -2.24 -11.56 23.70
C PHE A 37 -1.09 -11.08 22.81
N THR A 38 -0.72 -11.84 21.77
CA THR A 38 0.29 -11.44 20.78
C THR A 38 -0.20 -11.68 19.35
N ALA A 39 -0.09 -10.64 18.52
CA ALA A 39 -0.40 -10.71 17.10
C ALA A 39 0.78 -10.20 16.27
N ILE A 40 0.93 -10.76 15.08
CA ILE A 40 1.86 -10.29 14.05
C ILE A 40 1.11 -10.07 12.75
N GLY A 41 1.63 -9.20 11.90
CA GLY A 41 1.16 -9.10 10.54
C GLY A 41 2.14 -8.35 9.66
N SER A 42 1.98 -8.53 8.36
CA SER A 42 2.89 -7.96 7.37
C SER A 42 2.18 -7.63 6.07
N SER A 43 2.62 -6.57 5.43
CA SER A 43 2.17 -6.15 4.10
C SER A 43 3.37 -5.56 3.36
N GLY A 44 3.87 -6.27 2.35
CA GLY A 44 5.10 -5.90 1.65
C GLY A 44 6.30 -5.71 2.60
N SER A 45 6.83 -4.48 2.66
CA SER A 45 7.95 -4.11 3.54
C SER A 45 7.53 -3.73 4.96
N LEU A 46 6.22 -3.56 5.22
CA LEU A 46 5.70 -3.26 6.54
C LEU A 46 5.52 -4.54 7.35
N PHE A 47 6.09 -4.58 8.55
CA PHE A 47 5.84 -5.60 9.56
C PHE A 47 5.33 -4.93 10.83
N LEU A 48 4.28 -5.49 11.43
CA LEU A 48 3.68 -5.06 12.68
C LEU A 48 3.70 -6.20 13.69
N LYS A 49 3.97 -5.89 14.95
CA LYS A 49 3.70 -6.78 16.08
C LYS A 49 2.98 -6.03 17.18
N GLY A 50 1.89 -6.64 17.64
CA GLY A 50 1.08 -6.17 18.75
C GLY A 50 1.21 -7.11 19.94
N THR A 51 1.35 -6.55 21.13
CA THR A 51 1.42 -7.30 22.39
C THR A 51 0.60 -6.60 23.47
N VAL A 52 -0.15 -7.37 24.26
CA VAL A 52 -0.88 -6.89 25.43
C VAL A 52 -0.34 -7.58 26.69
N ARG A 53 -0.18 -6.82 27.76
CA ARG A 53 0.18 -7.31 29.09
C ARG A 53 -0.50 -6.46 30.15
N LYS A 54 -1.31 -7.09 31.02
CA LYS A 54 -2.13 -6.43 32.04
C LYS A 54 -3.06 -5.38 31.39
N ASP A 55 -2.89 -4.13 31.75
CA ASP A 55 -3.67 -2.98 31.30
C ASP A 55 -2.97 -2.19 30.20
N ARG A 56 -1.89 -2.73 29.60
CA ARG A 56 -1.07 -2.05 28.59
C ARG A 56 -1.00 -2.83 27.30
N ALA A 57 -1.06 -2.10 26.20
CA ALA A 57 -0.90 -2.58 24.85
C ALA A 57 0.23 -1.82 24.16
N LEU A 58 0.95 -2.52 23.28
CA LEU A 58 2.01 -1.97 22.46
C LEU A 58 1.86 -2.52 21.04
N ILE A 59 1.91 -1.65 20.04
CA ILE A 59 2.08 -2.03 18.65
C ILE A 59 3.36 -1.37 18.16
N TYR A 60 4.23 -2.15 17.54
CA TYR A 60 5.45 -1.63 16.92
C TYR A 60 5.54 -2.06 15.46
N SER A 61 6.19 -1.24 14.64
CA SER A 61 6.59 -1.59 13.28
C SER A 61 8.10 -1.75 13.15
N ASN A 62 8.54 -2.45 12.10
CA ASN A 62 9.96 -2.56 11.74
C ASN A 62 10.63 -1.22 11.39
N PHE A 63 9.86 -0.14 11.18
CA PHE A 63 10.35 1.22 10.96
C PHE A 63 10.52 2.02 12.26
N LYS A 64 10.70 1.35 13.40
CA LYS A 64 10.82 1.94 14.74
C LYS A 64 9.64 2.83 15.16
N ARG A 65 8.51 2.78 14.45
CA ARG A 65 7.27 3.45 14.88
C ARG A 65 6.62 2.60 15.96
N LYS A 66 6.26 3.23 17.07
CA LYS A 66 5.62 2.59 18.21
C LYS A 66 4.41 3.38 18.65
N VAL A 67 3.35 2.65 18.98
CA VAL A 67 2.18 3.20 19.66
C VAL A 67 1.90 2.34 20.88
N SER A 68 1.76 3.00 22.02
CA SER A 68 1.42 2.37 23.29
C SER A 68 0.13 2.97 23.80
N PHE A 69 -0.77 2.12 24.27
CA PHE A 69 -2.00 2.56 24.91
C PHE A 69 -2.33 1.69 26.11
N SER A 70 -3.13 2.23 27.03
CA SER A 70 -3.50 1.55 28.27
C SER A 70 -4.95 1.79 28.63
N LEU A 71 -5.52 0.91 29.46
CA LEU A 71 -6.89 1.04 29.95
C LEU A 71 -6.86 1.56 31.39
N LYS A 72 -7.36 2.78 31.62
CA LYS A 72 -7.48 3.37 32.96
C LYS A 72 -8.94 3.77 33.20
N GLU A 73 -9.55 3.23 34.25
CA GLU A 73 -10.92 3.61 34.68
C GLU A 73 -11.97 3.55 33.54
N GLY A 74 -11.82 2.60 32.61
CA GLY A 74 -12.73 2.46 31.47
C GLY A 74 -12.45 3.43 30.32
N LYS A 75 -11.37 4.21 30.35
CA LYS A 75 -10.88 5.04 29.24
C LYS A 75 -9.62 4.44 28.61
N ILE A 76 -9.40 4.77 27.34
CA ILE A 76 -8.18 4.42 26.61
C ILE A 76 -7.22 5.61 26.70
N LEU A 77 -6.03 5.39 27.24
CA LEU A 77 -4.95 6.36 27.25
C LEU A 77 -3.96 6.04 26.14
N VAL A 78 -3.71 6.97 25.22
CA VAL A 78 -2.71 6.85 24.15
C VAL A 78 -1.50 7.72 24.51
N GLY A 79 -0.33 7.11 24.67
CA GLY A 79 0.86 7.84 25.11
C GLY A 79 0.72 8.40 26.53
N LYS A 80 1.10 9.66 26.74
CA LYS A 80 1.04 10.35 28.06
C LYS A 80 -0.11 11.35 28.21
N GLU A 81 -0.81 11.72 27.13
CA GLU A 81 -1.58 12.97 27.10
C GLU A 81 -2.98 12.84 26.49
N GLU A 82 -3.29 11.77 25.74
CA GLU A 82 -4.57 11.65 25.04
C GLU A 82 -5.48 10.61 25.69
N GLU A 83 -6.68 11.02 26.13
CA GLU A 83 -7.73 10.14 26.63
C GLU A 83 -8.87 10.00 25.62
N TYR A 84 -9.30 8.76 25.40
CA TYR A 84 -10.40 8.44 24.50
C TYR A 84 -11.44 7.55 25.17
N SER A 85 -12.70 7.73 24.76
CA SER A 85 -13.76 6.77 25.07
C SER A 85 -13.47 5.43 24.38
N PRO A 86 -13.78 4.28 24.99
CA PRO A 86 -13.76 2.96 24.36
C PRO A 86 -14.49 2.84 23.02
N PHE A 87 -15.46 3.73 22.79
CA PHE A 87 -16.32 3.76 21.59
C PHE A 87 -15.95 4.86 20.61
N ASP A 88 -14.90 5.65 20.89
CA ASP A 88 -14.40 6.63 19.95
C ASP A 88 -13.55 5.92 18.89
N PHE A 89 -14.01 5.85 17.64
CA PHE A 89 -13.24 5.21 16.58
C PHE A 89 -12.20 6.15 15.94
N SER A 90 -12.27 7.46 16.19
CA SER A 90 -11.39 8.45 15.57
C SER A 90 -9.93 8.30 15.98
N PHE A 91 -9.66 7.86 17.21
CA PHE A 91 -8.29 7.59 17.65
C PHE A 91 -7.68 6.40 16.92
N GLN A 92 -8.50 5.39 16.57
CA GLN A 92 -8.00 4.23 15.82
C GLN A 92 -7.47 4.67 14.48
N ASP A 93 -8.17 5.56 13.78
CA ASP A 93 -7.75 6.08 12.49
C ASP A 93 -6.44 6.87 12.61
N LYS A 94 -6.29 7.73 13.63
CA LYS A 94 -5.02 8.41 13.94
C LYS A 94 -3.86 7.42 14.17
N LEU A 95 -4.11 6.35 14.93
CA LEU A 95 -3.12 5.31 15.18
C LEU A 95 -2.78 4.52 13.91
N VAL A 96 -3.78 4.26 13.08
CA VAL A 96 -3.60 3.63 11.76
C VAL A 96 -2.69 4.49 10.91
N GLU A 97 -2.94 5.80 10.76
CA GLU A 97 -2.06 6.72 10.01
C GLU A 97 -0.63 6.71 10.55
N LYS A 98 -0.47 6.78 11.87
CA LYS A 98 0.84 6.78 12.52
C LYS A 98 1.62 5.50 12.22
N MET A 99 0.95 4.35 12.16
CA MET A 99 1.58 3.05 11.89
C MET A 99 1.72 2.75 10.39
N CYS A 100 0.91 3.38 9.55
CA CYS A 100 0.82 3.14 8.13
C CYS A 100 1.91 3.90 7.37
N TYR A 101 3.12 3.35 7.38
CA TYR A 101 4.26 3.87 6.63
C TYR A 101 5.05 2.75 5.97
N TRP A 102 5.46 3.01 4.73
CA TRP A 102 6.37 2.18 3.97
C TRP A 102 7.35 3.09 3.24
N GLU A 103 8.58 2.62 3.12
CA GLU A 103 9.63 3.32 2.38
C GLU A 103 9.70 2.86 0.92
N LYS A 104 9.30 1.62 0.67
CA LYS A 104 9.50 0.93 -0.61
C LYS A 104 8.19 0.63 -1.31
N GLU A 105 8.23 0.70 -2.63
CA GLU A 105 7.12 0.36 -3.51
C GLU A 105 7.13 -1.12 -3.89
N ALA A 106 6.05 -1.58 -4.53
CA ALA A 106 5.92 -2.94 -5.00
C ALA A 106 5.48 -3.05 -6.46
N LEU A 107 6.15 -3.98 -7.14
CA LEU A 107 5.74 -4.53 -8.42
C LEU A 107 5.11 -5.91 -8.21
N CYS A 108 4.00 -6.19 -8.87
CA CYS A 108 3.17 -7.35 -8.61
C CYS A 108 2.86 -8.13 -9.87
N VAL A 109 2.89 -9.46 -9.76
CA VAL A 109 2.53 -10.38 -10.84
C VAL A 109 1.59 -11.43 -10.31
N THR A 110 0.49 -11.66 -11.01
CA THR A 110 -0.41 -12.78 -10.72
C THR A 110 0.02 -13.99 -11.51
N HIS A 111 0.26 -15.09 -10.81
CA HIS A 111 0.62 -16.37 -11.41
C HIS A 111 -0.12 -17.49 -10.69
N ARG A 112 -0.92 -18.29 -11.42
CA ARG A 112 -1.78 -19.36 -10.87
C ARG A 112 -2.64 -18.85 -9.70
N ASN A 113 -3.35 -17.75 -9.90
CA ASN A 113 -4.23 -17.09 -8.92
C ASN A 113 -3.55 -16.64 -7.62
N LYS A 114 -2.22 -16.56 -7.60
CA LYS A 114 -1.45 -16.00 -6.47
C LYS A 114 -0.74 -14.73 -6.91
N VAL A 115 -0.88 -13.68 -6.12
CA VAL A 115 -0.15 -12.43 -6.31
C VAL A 115 1.25 -12.57 -5.70
N LYS A 116 2.28 -12.45 -6.52
CA LYS A 116 3.67 -12.32 -6.10
C LYS A 116 4.03 -10.85 -6.01
N VAL A 117 4.58 -10.44 -4.88
CA VAL A 117 4.98 -9.05 -4.61
C VAL A 117 6.50 -8.95 -4.63
N LYS A 118 7.03 -8.06 -5.47
CA LYS A 118 8.46 -7.71 -5.54
C LYS A 118 8.63 -6.31 -4.96
N ILE A 119 9.28 -6.22 -3.81
CA ILE A 119 9.61 -4.94 -3.17
C ILE A 119 10.78 -4.31 -3.94
N ILE A 120 10.62 -3.04 -4.29
CA ILE A 120 11.62 -2.26 -5.03
C ILE A 120 11.86 -0.91 -4.37
N ASP A 121 13.07 -0.40 -4.52
CA ASP A 121 13.41 0.96 -4.15
C ASP A 121 12.99 1.90 -5.29
N GLY A 122 11.92 2.66 -5.08
CA GLY A 122 11.32 3.48 -6.12
C GLY A 122 10.15 4.30 -5.61
N LYS A 123 9.67 5.23 -6.42
CA LYS A 123 8.59 6.15 -6.08
C LYS A 123 7.42 6.00 -7.05
N ASN A 124 6.21 5.83 -6.51
CA ASN A 124 4.99 5.89 -7.31
C ASN A 124 4.67 7.35 -7.63
N VAL A 125 4.54 7.69 -8.92
CA VAL A 125 4.32 9.05 -9.39
C VAL A 125 2.97 9.25 -10.08
N LEU A 126 2.13 8.21 -10.15
CA LEU A 126 0.87 8.27 -10.91
C LEU A 126 -0.05 9.44 -10.49
N SER A 127 -0.15 9.71 -9.18
CA SER A 127 -0.97 10.81 -8.65
C SER A 127 -0.40 12.20 -8.97
N SER A 128 0.89 12.29 -9.25
CA SER A 128 1.60 13.55 -9.53
C SER A 128 1.67 13.90 -11.02
N LEU A 129 1.25 12.98 -11.91
CA LEU A 129 1.21 13.24 -13.35
C LEU A 129 0.06 14.21 -13.70
N SER A 130 0.33 15.09 -14.67
CA SER A 130 -0.70 15.94 -15.27
C SER A 130 -1.74 15.12 -16.03
N GLU A 131 -2.91 15.71 -16.22
CA GLU A 131 -4.00 15.06 -16.97
C GLU A 131 -3.61 14.82 -18.43
N ASP A 132 -2.80 15.69 -19.03
CA ASP A 132 -2.29 15.52 -20.39
C ASP A 132 -1.41 14.27 -20.53
N ILE A 133 -0.47 14.05 -19.61
CA ILE A 133 0.39 12.85 -19.61
C ILE A 133 -0.48 11.60 -19.41
N LYS A 134 -1.48 11.68 -18.52
CA LYS A 134 -2.42 10.58 -18.31
C LYS A 134 -3.19 10.26 -19.59
N ASN A 135 -3.83 11.26 -20.22
CA ASN A 135 -4.57 11.06 -21.46
C ASN A 135 -3.71 10.45 -22.58
N GLN A 136 -2.46 10.91 -22.73
CA GLN A 136 -1.52 10.34 -23.70
C GLN A 136 -1.13 8.89 -23.37
N LEU A 137 -0.90 8.56 -22.10
CA LEU A 137 -0.66 7.18 -21.66
C LEU A 137 -1.86 6.29 -22.01
N SER A 138 -3.07 6.70 -21.62
CA SER A 138 -4.30 5.94 -21.87
C SER A 138 -4.53 5.70 -23.36
N LEU A 139 -4.34 6.73 -24.20
CA LEU A 139 -4.47 6.61 -25.65
C LEU A 139 -3.44 5.64 -26.24
N THR A 140 -2.16 5.78 -25.83
CA THR A 140 -1.07 4.91 -26.31
C THR A 140 -1.33 3.45 -25.93
N LEU A 141 -1.75 3.21 -24.69
CA LEU A 141 -2.02 1.86 -24.19
C LEU A 141 -3.31 1.28 -24.79
N PHE A 142 -4.33 2.09 -25.05
CA PHE A 142 -5.54 1.68 -25.79
C PHE A 142 -5.18 1.17 -27.19
N ASN A 143 -4.29 1.88 -27.90
CA ASN A 143 -3.88 1.49 -29.26
C ASN A 143 -3.22 0.12 -29.29
N TYR A 144 -2.51 -0.28 -28.22
CA TYR A 144 -1.91 -1.60 -28.09
C TYR A 144 -2.89 -2.66 -27.61
N PHE A 145 -3.58 -2.41 -26.48
CA PHE A 145 -4.47 -3.40 -25.87
C PHE A 145 -5.82 -3.57 -26.59
N LYS A 146 -6.20 -2.61 -27.44
CA LYS A 146 -7.52 -2.50 -28.08
C LYS A 146 -8.68 -2.53 -27.06
N ARG A 147 -8.40 -2.07 -25.84
CA ARG A 147 -9.31 -2.01 -24.69
C ARG A 147 -9.05 -0.72 -23.94
N GLU A 148 -10.10 -0.15 -23.36
CA GLU A 148 -9.98 1.05 -22.52
C GLU A 148 -9.01 0.80 -21.36
N VAL A 149 -8.07 1.74 -21.20
CA VAL A 149 -7.13 1.79 -20.09
C VAL A 149 -7.43 3.05 -19.30
N GLY A 150 -7.65 2.92 -17.99
CA GLY A 150 -7.82 4.07 -17.12
C GLY A 150 -7.14 3.91 -15.77
N TYR A 151 -7.51 4.74 -14.80
CA TYR A 151 -6.81 4.87 -13.51
C TYR A 151 -7.61 4.40 -12.31
N THR A 152 -8.83 3.92 -12.56
CA THR A 152 -9.80 3.45 -11.59
C THR A 152 -10.13 1.98 -11.87
N PHE A 153 -10.55 1.24 -10.83
CA PHE A 153 -10.76 -0.21 -10.89
C PHE A 153 -12.01 -0.66 -11.65
N ASP A 154 -12.87 0.28 -12.07
CA ASP A 154 -14.05 0.03 -12.91
C ASP A 154 -13.68 -0.18 -14.39
N LYS A 155 -12.41 0.07 -14.76
CA LYS A 155 -11.94 -0.03 -16.15
C LYS A 155 -11.55 -1.46 -16.53
N PRO A 156 -11.67 -1.83 -17.83
CA PRO A 156 -11.26 -3.15 -18.32
C PRO A 156 -9.78 -3.45 -18.02
N ILE A 157 -8.93 -2.43 -18.13
CA ILE A 157 -7.53 -2.44 -17.71
C ILE A 157 -7.29 -1.16 -16.91
N THR A 158 -6.76 -1.30 -15.70
CA THR A 158 -6.39 -0.16 -14.86
C THR A 158 -4.87 -0.04 -14.82
N LEU A 159 -4.33 1.11 -15.19
CA LEU A 159 -2.95 1.50 -14.89
C LEU A 159 -2.89 1.89 -13.41
N TYR A 160 -2.52 0.91 -12.60
CA TYR A 160 -2.60 0.95 -11.15
C TYR A 160 -1.47 1.77 -10.50
N LYS A 161 -0.25 1.64 -11.01
CA LYS A 161 0.92 2.41 -10.52
C LYS A 161 1.88 2.73 -11.66
N ILE A 162 2.61 3.83 -11.48
CA ILE A 162 3.75 4.19 -12.30
C ILE A 162 4.92 4.39 -11.35
N ILE A 163 5.87 3.46 -11.36
CA ILE A 163 6.99 3.47 -10.41
C ILE A 163 8.28 3.79 -11.14
N ILE A 164 9.00 4.79 -10.65
CA ILE A 164 10.36 5.09 -11.11
C ILE A 164 11.35 4.46 -10.12
N SER A 165 12.29 3.68 -10.64
CA SER A 165 13.31 2.96 -9.85
C SER A 165 14.56 2.76 -10.69
N ASN A 166 15.73 3.20 -10.21
CA ASN A 166 17.02 3.06 -10.92
C ASN A 166 16.96 3.52 -12.39
N GLU A 167 16.48 4.74 -12.63
CA GLU A 167 16.26 5.31 -13.98
C GLU A 167 15.27 4.55 -14.87
N LYS A 168 14.59 3.52 -14.36
CA LYS A 168 13.59 2.74 -15.09
C LYS A 168 12.18 3.16 -14.68
N VAL A 169 11.29 3.25 -15.67
CA VAL A 169 9.86 3.50 -15.44
C VAL A 169 9.10 2.20 -15.63
N TYR A 170 8.38 1.79 -14.60
CA TYR A 170 7.53 0.61 -14.60
C TYR A 170 6.06 1.02 -14.59
N LEU A 171 5.28 0.44 -15.50
CA LEU A 171 3.82 0.54 -15.51
C LEU A 171 3.26 -0.73 -14.89
N GLN A 172 2.46 -0.59 -13.84
CA GLN A 172 1.75 -1.70 -13.20
C GLN A 172 0.28 -1.66 -13.57
N PHE A 173 -0.21 -2.77 -14.09
CA PHE A 173 -1.58 -2.92 -14.54
C PHE A 173 -2.35 -3.90 -13.65
N VAL A 174 -3.66 -3.76 -13.67
CA VAL A 174 -4.60 -4.73 -13.11
C VAL A 174 -5.81 -4.89 -14.03
N SER A 175 -6.26 -6.12 -14.22
CA SER A 175 -7.51 -6.47 -14.91
C SER A 175 -8.08 -7.71 -14.26
N ASN A 176 -9.35 -7.68 -13.84
CA ASN A 176 -10.00 -8.79 -13.12
C ASN A 176 -9.13 -9.34 -11.97
N TRP A 177 -8.58 -8.44 -11.14
CA TRP A 177 -7.66 -8.77 -10.03
C TRP A 177 -6.38 -9.52 -10.42
N SER A 178 -6.07 -9.58 -11.71
CA SER A 178 -4.80 -10.08 -12.23
C SER A 178 -3.85 -8.90 -12.43
N PHE A 179 -2.76 -8.92 -11.68
CA PHE A 179 -1.69 -7.92 -11.73
C PHE A 179 -0.57 -8.34 -12.68
N TRP A 180 -0.03 -7.39 -13.42
CA TRP A 180 1.24 -7.52 -14.14
C TRP A 180 1.92 -6.16 -14.25
N TYR A 181 3.20 -6.15 -14.55
CA TYR A 181 3.94 -4.91 -14.80
C TYR A 181 4.87 -5.04 -15.98
N VAL A 182 5.26 -3.91 -16.54
CA VAL A 182 6.23 -3.82 -17.63
C VAL A 182 7.21 -2.69 -17.36
N ASN A 183 8.45 -2.86 -17.80
CA ASN A 183 9.36 -1.74 -17.99
C ASN A 183 9.03 -1.05 -19.32
N ILE A 184 8.91 0.28 -19.35
CA ILE A 184 8.51 1.00 -20.57
C ILE A 184 9.44 0.74 -21.75
N GLU A 185 10.76 0.77 -21.55
CA GLU A 185 11.74 0.63 -22.63
C GLU A 185 11.72 -0.78 -23.25
N GLU A 186 11.50 -1.80 -22.43
CA GLU A 186 11.32 -3.19 -22.90
C GLU A 186 9.96 -3.38 -23.56
N PHE A 187 8.91 -2.71 -23.04
CA PHE A 187 7.56 -2.83 -23.58
C PHE A 187 7.44 -2.17 -24.95
N ALA A 188 8.03 -1.00 -25.13
CA ALA A 188 8.03 -0.26 -26.39
C ALA A 188 8.69 -1.01 -27.55
N LYS A 189 9.54 -2.01 -27.28
CA LYS A 189 10.17 -2.85 -28.30
C LYS A 189 9.23 -3.91 -28.87
N LYS A 190 8.08 -4.17 -28.25
CA LYS A 190 7.15 -5.22 -28.67
C LYS A 190 6.27 -4.82 -29.85
N ASP A 191 5.95 -3.54 -29.98
CA ASP A 191 5.02 -3.03 -30.99
C ASP A 191 5.26 -1.54 -31.27
N TYR A 192 5.16 -1.12 -32.54
CA TYR A 192 5.36 0.27 -32.95
C TYR A 192 4.38 1.26 -32.31
N SER A 193 3.16 0.83 -31.98
CA SER A 193 2.16 1.65 -31.27
C SER A 193 2.60 2.07 -29.87
N LEU A 194 3.61 1.40 -29.29
CA LEU A 194 4.14 1.69 -27.96
C LEU A 194 5.34 2.63 -27.97
N ILE A 195 5.89 3.00 -29.15
CA ILE A 195 7.00 3.96 -29.26
C ILE A 195 6.72 5.29 -28.52
N PRO A 196 5.50 5.87 -28.54
CA PRO A 196 5.19 7.07 -27.77
C PRO A 196 5.49 6.94 -26.26
N LEU A 197 5.45 5.73 -25.69
CA LEU A 197 5.80 5.51 -24.29
C LEU A 197 7.25 5.89 -23.97
N ILE A 198 8.19 5.79 -24.92
CA ILE A 198 9.59 6.17 -24.71
C ILE A 198 9.69 7.67 -24.43
N ARG A 199 8.94 8.49 -25.17
CA ARG A 199 8.85 9.93 -24.93
C ARG A 199 8.20 10.21 -23.58
N LEU A 200 7.04 9.60 -23.32
CA LEU A 200 6.31 9.76 -22.06
C LEU A 200 7.16 9.33 -20.85
N SER A 201 8.01 8.32 -20.98
CA SER A 201 8.95 7.89 -19.93
C SER A 201 9.87 9.04 -19.48
N LYS A 202 10.35 9.88 -20.41
CA LYS A 202 11.18 11.04 -20.07
C LYS A 202 10.38 12.08 -19.28
N GLU A 203 9.19 12.42 -19.78
CA GLU A 203 8.28 13.38 -19.13
C GLU A 203 7.83 12.89 -17.73
N ILE A 204 7.60 11.58 -17.56
CA ILE A 204 7.30 10.97 -16.26
C ILE A 204 8.48 11.12 -15.30
N LYS A 205 9.72 10.89 -15.75
CA LYS A 205 10.91 11.04 -14.91
C LYS A 205 11.10 12.46 -14.41
N GLU A 206 10.78 13.46 -15.22
CA GLU A 206 10.84 14.88 -14.82
C GLU A 206 9.91 15.23 -13.65
N THR A 207 8.90 14.41 -13.37
CA THR A 207 8.00 14.59 -12.22
C THR A 207 8.71 14.40 -10.88
N LEU A 208 9.86 13.73 -10.84
CA LEU A 208 10.67 13.61 -9.62
C LEU A 208 11.42 14.90 -9.27
N ASN A 209 11.62 15.78 -10.24
CA ASN A 209 12.40 17.02 -10.10
C ASN A 209 11.54 18.25 -9.82
N ARG A 210 10.23 18.07 -9.68
CA ARG A 210 9.25 19.11 -9.31
C ARG A 210 8.83 18.92 -7.86
#